data_AF-D9X9F6-F1
#
_entry.id   AF-D9X9F6-F1
#
_cell.length_a   1.000
_cell.length_b   1.000
_cell.length_c   1.000
_cell.angle_alpha   90.00
_cell.angle_beta   90.00
_cell.angle_gamma   90.00
#
_symmetry.space_group_name_H-M   'P 1'
#
loop_
_entity.id
_entity.type
_entity.pdbx_description
1 polymer ?
#
loop_
_entity_poly.entity_id
_entity_poly.type
_entity_poly.pdbx_seq_one_letter_code
_entity_poly.pdbx_strand_id
1 'polypeptide(L)' 'MIRRACRTCGTMQDFRKLNEEERAAVREERKDPRHYVDNLWRCTVRGCLWYQPYLHTDGGGLLPERFREEPAVAE' A
#
# COMPACT_ATOMS: atom_id res chain seq x y z
N MET A 1 1.36 11.74 -6.20
CA MET A 1 2.19 11.06 -5.18
C MET A 1 2.23 11.94 -3.95
N ILE A 2 2.31 11.38 -2.76
CA ILE A 2 2.32 12.11 -1.47
C ILE A 2 3.51 11.62 -0.65
N ARG A 3 4.18 12.50 0.09
CA ARG A 3 5.20 12.05 1.06
C ARG A 3 4.56 11.78 2.41
N ARG A 4 4.79 10.58 2.95
CA ARG A 4 4.32 10.19 4.28
C ARG A 4 5.34 9.31 4.99
N ALA A 5 5.27 9.29 6.32
CA ALA A 5 6.03 8.34 7.11
C ALA A 5 5.50 6.93 6.87
N CYS A 6 6.35 6.06 6.33
CA CYS A 6 6.06 4.64 6.18
C CYS A 6 6.50 3.90 7.44
N ARG A 7 5.59 3.18 8.09
CA ARG A 7 5.90 2.42 9.31
C ARG A 7 6.84 1.24 9.03
N THR A 8 6.82 0.71 7.81
CA THR A 8 7.71 -0.38 7.38
C THR A 8 9.11 0.09 7.00
N CYS A 9 9.24 1.26 6.37
CA CYS A 9 10.56 1.82 6.01
C CYS A 9 11.20 2.64 7.13
N GLY A 10 10.40 3.11 8.10
CA GLY A 10 10.88 3.98 9.19
C GLY A 10 11.19 5.42 8.76
N THR A 11 10.92 5.79 7.51
CA THR A 11 11.27 7.08 6.90
C THR A 11 10.09 7.69 6.13
N MET A 12 10.23 8.97 5.75
CA MET A 12 9.31 9.63 4.82
C MET A 12 9.53 9.12 3.40
N GLN A 13 8.58 8.32 2.91
CA GLN A 13 8.61 7.79 1.56
C GLN A 13 7.51 8.41 0.70
N ASP A 14 7.68 8.29 -0.60
CA ASP A 14 6.65 8.62 -1.56
C ASP A 14 5.60 7.50 -1.57
N PHE A 15 4.35 7.93 -1.54
CA PHE A 15 3.19 7.08 -1.62
C PHE A 15 2.42 7.42 -2.89
N ARG A 16 1.92 6.38 -3.56
CA ARG A 16 1.01 6.51 -4.69
C ARG A 16 -0.36 5.95 -4.33
N LYS A 17 -1.40 6.48 -4.96
CA LYS A 17 -2.76 5.94 -4.83
C LYS A 17 -2.73 4.50 -5.36
N LEU A 18 -3.46 3.58 -4.70
CA LEU A 18 -3.57 2.22 -5.20
C LEU A 18 -4.25 2.22 -6.58
N ASN A 19 -3.74 1.39 -7.49
CA ASN A 19 -4.39 1.15 -8.77
C ASN A 19 -5.67 0.31 -8.59
N GLU A 20 -6.52 0.24 -9.61
CA GLU A 20 -7.79 -0.48 -9.56
C GLU A 20 -7.62 -1.96 -9.17
N GLU A 21 -6.60 -2.63 -9.70
CA GLU A 21 -6.26 -4.02 -9.35
C GLU A 21 -5.87 -4.18 -7.87
N GLU A 22 -5.06 -3.25 -7.35
CA GLU A 22 -4.64 -3.27 -5.95
C GLU A 22 -5.84 -3.02 -5.02
N ARG A 23 -6.71 -2.10 -5.40
CA ARG A 23 -7.94 -1.79 -4.66
C ARG A 23 -8.89 -2.99 -4.65
N ALA A 24 -9.04 -3.67 -5.78
CA ALA A 24 -9.85 -4.87 -5.88
C ALA A 24 -9.29 -5.97 -4.97
N ALA A 25 -7.99 -6.21 -5.01
CA ALA A 25 -7.37 -7.23 -4.17
C ALA A 25 -7.43 -6.91 -2.67
N VAL A 26 -7.21 -5.66 -2.25
CA VAL A 26 -7.38 -5.25 -0.85
C VAL A 26 -8.83 -5.40 -0.41
N ARG A 27 -9.79 -5.10 -1.30
CA ARG A 27 -11.22 -5.29 -1.04
C ARG A 27 -11.56 -6.77 -0.85
N GLU A 28 -11.02 -7.64 -1.70
CA GLU A 28 -11.23 -9.09 -1.61
C GLU A 28 -10.59 -9.70 -0.36
N GLU A 29 -9.37 -9.28 -0.02
CA GLU A 29 -8.63 -9.80 1.14
C GLU A 29 -9.25 -9.36 2.47
N ARG A 30 -9.54 -8.05 2.62
CA ARG A 30 -10.16 -7.52 3.85
C ARG A 30 -11.59 -8.03 4.04
N LYS A 31 -12.26 -8.50 2.98
CA LYS A 31 -13.68 -8.90 2.96
C LYS A 31 -14.63 -7.90 3.63
N ASP A 32 -14.23 -6.63 3.69
CA ASP A 32 -14.99 -5.60 4.40
C ASP A 32 -15.56 -4.59 3.39
N PRO A 33 -16.88 -4.60 3.16
CA PRO A 33 -17.52 -3.71 2.19
C PRO A 33 -17.56 -2.25 2.65
N ARG A 34 -17.24 -1.96 3.92
CA ARG A 34 -17.15 -0.60 4.46
C ARG A 34 -15.73 -0.04 4.38
N HIS A 35 -14.74 -0.84 3.99
CA HIS A 35 -13.36 -0.41 3.89
C HIS A 35 -13.17 0.48 2.66
N TYR A 36 -12.82 1.74 2.90
CA TYR A 36 -12.72 2.76 1.87
C TYR A 36 -11.41 2.60 1.07
N VAL A 37 -11.45 1.72 0.06
CA VAL A 37 -10.28 1.41 -0.79
C VAL A 37 -9.91 2.53 -1.77
N ASP A 38 -10.80 3.52 -2.01
CA ASP A 38 -10.50 4.62 -2.93
C ASP A 38 -9.43 5.58 -2.39
N ASN A 39 -9.35 5.77 -1.08
CA ASN A 39 -8.37 6.68 -0.45
C ASN A 39 -7.16 5.95 0.14
N LEU A 40 -6.85 4.75 -0.34
CA LEU A 40 -5.66 4.01 0.06
C LEU A 40 -4.47 4.40 -0.81
N TRP A 41 -3.33 4.54 -0.13
CA TRP A 41 -2.06 4.90 -0.73
C TRP A 41 -1.01 3.89 -0.32
N ARG A 42 -0.24 3.37 -1.26
CA ARG A 42 0.88 2.45 -1.01
C ARG A 42 2.20 3.16 -1.11
N CYS A 43 3.18 2.68 -0.35
CA CYS A 43 4.57 3.06 -0.51
C CYS A 43 5.06 2.69 -1.91
N THR A 44 5.83 3.58 -2.56
CA THR A 44 6.44 3.33 -3.88
C THR A 44 7.82 2.68 -3.78
N VAL A 45 8.29 2.38 -2.57
CA VAL A 45 9.56 1.67 -2.36
C VAL A 45 9.43 0.25 -2.88
N ARG A 46 10.38 -0.18 -3.72
CA ARG A 46 10.48 -1.56 -4.19
C ARG A 46 10.55 -2.53 -3.01
N GLY A 47 9.73 -3.58 -3.03
CA GLY A 47 9.58 -4.53 -1.93
C GLY A 47 8.73 -4.06 -0.74
N CYS A 48 8.34 -2.78 -0.66
CA CYS A 48 7.47 -2.29 0.42
C CYS A 48 6.00 -2.47 0.05
N LEU A 49 5.31 -3.29 0.83
CA LEU A 49 3.87 -3.57 0.68
C LEU A 49 2.99 -2.68 1.56
N TRP A 50 3.57 -1.74 2.31
CA TRP A 50 2.81 -0.91 3.23
C TRP A 50 1.83 0.00 2.47
N TYR A 51 0.55 -0.09 2.80
CA TYR A 51 -0.47 0.85 2.38
C TYR A 51 -1.12 1.52 3.59
N GLN A 52 -1.60 2.74 3.39
CA GLN A 52 -2.30 3.50 4.42
C GLN A 52 -3.34 4.45 3.81
N PRO A 53 -4.42 4.74 4.56
CA PRO A 53 -5.35 5.79 4.22
C PRO A 53 -4.66 7.15 4.10
N TYR A 54 -5.22 8.03 3.27
CA TYR A 54 -4.78 9.42 3.21
C TYR A 54 -4.96 10.12 4.57
N LEU A 55 -6.11 9.95 5.22
CA LEU A 55 -6.48 10.72 6.41
C LEU A 55 -5.87 10.18 7.73
N HIS A 56 -5.60 8.89 7.83
CA HIS A 56 -5.12 8.25 9.06
C HIS A 56 -4.06 7.18 8.77
N THR A 57 -2.89 7.31 9.40
CA THR A 57 -1.79 6.32 9.34
C THR A 57 -2.12 5.01 10.04
N ASP A 58 -3.03 5.02 11.01
CA ASP A 58 -3.36 3.86 11.85
C ASP A 58 -4.23 2.82 11.13
N GLY A 59 -5.04 3.25 10.15
CA GLY A 59 -5.82 2.35 9.29
C GLY A 59 -5.01 1.65 8.20
N GLY A 60 -3.67 1.70 8.28
CA GLY A 60 -2.77 1.08 7.33
C GLY A 60 -2.73 -0.44 7.42
N GLY A 61 -2.24 -1.06 6.37
CA GLY A 61 -2.08 -2.50 6.25
C GLY A 61 -0.95 -2.86 5.29
N LEU A 62 -0.76 -4.16 5.10
CA LEU A 62 0.18 -4.70 4.12
C LEU A 62 -0.61 -5.20 2.92
N LEU A 63 -0.21 -4.76 1.74
CA LEU A 63 -0.74 -5.25 0.47
C LEU A 63 -0.42 -6.74 0.36
N PRO A 64 -1.24 -7.51 -0.37
CA PRO A 64 -0.95 -8.90 -0.64
C PRO A 64 0.41 -9.04 -1.34
N GLU A 65 1.14 -10.11 -1.03
CA GLU A 65 2.51 -10.31 -1.52
C GLU A 65 2.60 -10.37 -3.05
N ARG A 66 1.51 -10.67 -3.75
CA ARG A 66 1.43 -10.59 -5.22
C ARG A 66 1.71 -9.20 -5.80
N PHE A 67 1.58 -8.14 -4.99
CA PHE A 67 1.89 -6.76 -5.38
C PHE A 67 3.28 -6.31 -4.94
N ARG A 68 4.05 -7.24 -4.35
CA ARG A 68 5.44 -7.03 -4.04
C ARG A 68 6.13 -6.98 -5.40
N GLU A 69 6.54 -5.78 -5.80
CA GLU A 69 7.63 -5.68 -6.75
C GLU A 69 8.82 -6.31 -6.03
N GLU A 70 9.09 -7.58 -6.35
CA GLU A 70 10.33 -8.21 -5.98
C GLU A 70 11.46 -7.27 -6.42
N PRO A 71 12.45 -6.97 -5.57
CA PRO A 71 13.68 -6.39 -6.10
C PRO A 71 14.14 -7.39 -7.16
N ALA A 72 14.11 -7.01 -8.44
CA ALA A 72 14.50 -7.89 -9.53
C ALA A 72 15.73 -8.67 -9.08
N VAL A 73 15.55 -9.97 -8.83
CA VAL A 73 16.65 -10.86 -8.51
C VAL A 73 17.50 -10.79 -9.78
N ALA A 74 18.57 -10.02 -9.69
CA ALA A 74 19.62 -10.02 -10.68
C ALA A 74 20.32 -11.37 -10.53
N GLU A 75 19.94 -12.31 -11.38
CA GLU A 75 20.78 -13.46 -11.75
C GLU A 75 21.53 -13.14 -13.03
#